data_AF-A0A0S8GRT5-F1
#
_entry.id   AF-A0A0S8GRT5-F1
#
_cell.length_a   1.000
_cell.length_b   1.000
_cell.length_c   1.000
_cell.angle_alpha   90.00
_cell.angle_beta   90.00
_cell.angle_gamma   90.00
#
_symmetry.space_group_name_H-M   'P 1'
#
loop_
_entity.id
_entity.type
_entity.pdbx_description
1 polymer ?
#
loop_
_entity_poly.entity_id
_entity_poly.type
_entity_poly.pdbx_seq_one_letter_code
_entity_poly.pdbx_strand_id
1 'polypeptide(L)'
;MISYFLLILAQENGEATVWDDMRPFLYVAAVVLAALLLMRWTQRRVIQSQQKKRPSVRQLANQTKAGSDIYGQIGELMGQLADMSRQINGQIDTRIKKLEILLRDADQAAAKLEKLTGKDVTDQKSTPTSSSGNGAAAIRKISEDFRQQQAASSEATGPARGEIEGPRSSGEAGGSPASAQKNSRISIENQQILAMDQQGMSAVEIAQELNRPIGEIELILALKGKKSSFDHNDT
;
A
#
# COMPACT_ATOMS: atom_id res chain seq x y z
N MET A 1 -32.33 63.46 36.16
CA MET A 1 -31.29 63.21 37.18
C MET A 1 -30.18 62.32 36.65
N ILE A 2 -30.46 61.09 36.16
CA ILE A 2 -29.40 60.18 35.64
C ILE A 2 -28.73 60.71 34.35
N SER A 3 -29.49 61.41 33.49
CA SER A 3 -28.94 61.95 32.24
C SER A 3 -27.98 63.14 32.44
N TYR A 4 -28.09 63.89 33.54
CA TYR A 4 -27.16 64.98 33.86
C TYR A 4 -25.86 64.48 34.48
N PHE A 5 -25.90 63.33 35.17
CA PHE A 5 -24.72 62.70 35.75
C PHE A 5 -23.76 62.14 34.67
N LEU A 6 -24.31 61.66 33.55
CA LEU A 6 -23.51 61.22 32.39
C LEU A 6 -22.87 62.39 31.64
N LEU A 7 -23.49 63.57 31.64
CA LEU A 7 -22.97 64.74 30.94
C LEU A 7 -21.85 65.44 31.72
N ILE A 8 -21.85 65.32 33.06
CA ILE A 8 -20.79 65.81 33.94
C ILE A 8 -19.55 64.91 33.93
N LEU A 9 -19.71 63.59 33.82
CA LEU A 9 -18.57 62.66 33.68
C LEU A 9 -17.90 62.74 32.29
N ALA A 10 -18.60 63.25 31.27
CA ALA A 10 -18.05 63.40 29.92
C ALA A 10 -17.20 64.68 29.76
N GLN A 11 -17.25 65.63 30.69
CA GLN A 11 -16.62 66.95 30.52
C GLN A 11 -15.21 67.05 31.12
N GLU A 12 -14.78 66.11 31.96
CA GLU A 12 -13.51 66.21 32.70
C GLU A 12 -12.31 65.53 31.99
N ASN A 13 -12.57 64.73 30.95
CA ASN A 13 -11.50 64.07 30.20
C ASN A 13 -11.28 64.77 28.86
N GLY A 14 -10.34 65.71 28.83
CA GLY A 14 -9.75 66.28 27.61
C GLY A 14 -8.95 65.27 26.79
N GLU A 15 -9.51 64.10 26.52
CA GLU A 15 -8.91 63.01 25.72
C GLU A 15 -9.56 62.92 24.33
N ALA A 16 -9.73 64.06 23.66
CA ALA A 16 -10.25 64.08 22.29
C ALA A 16 -9.33 63.37 21.28
N THR A 17 -8.07 63.08 21.65
CA THR A 17 -7.08 62.39 20.79
C THR A 17 -7.10 60.87 20.92
N VAL A 18 -7.53 60.31 22.06
CA VAL A 18 -7.48 58.84 22.30
C VAL A 18 -8.47 58.09 21.42
N TRP A 19 -9.60 58.72 21.08
CA TRP A 19 -10.58 58.15 20.18
C TRP A 19 -10.10 58.07 18.73
N ASP A 20 -9.19 58.96 18.30
CA ASP A 20 -8.63 58.91 16.95
C ASP A 20 -7.63 57.75 16.79
N ASP A 21 -6.83 57.46 17.82
CA ASP A 21 -5.94 56.29 17.83
C ASP A 21 -6.70 54.95 17.97
N MET A 22 -7.93 54.96 18.51
CA MET A 22 -8.77 53.76 18.67
C MET A 22 -9.57 53.39 17.41
N ARG A 23 -9.78 54.32 16.47
CA ARG A 23 -10.48 54.07 15.19
C ARG A 23 -9.93 52.90 14.38
N PRO A 24 -8.60 52.75 14.13
CA PRO A 24 -8.08 51.61 13.37
C PRO A 24 -8.38 50.26 14.04
N PHE A 25 -8.33 50.19 15.36
CA PHE A 25 -8.64 48.95 16.10
C PHE A 25 -10.10 48.54 15.98
N LEU A 26 -11.04 49.50 15.93
CA LEU A 26 -12.46 49.22 15.68
C LEU A 26 -12.70 48.63 14.29
N TYR A 27 -12.02 49.11 13.24
CA TYR A 27 -12.15 48.53 11.89
C TYR A 27 -11.63 47.10 11.83
N VAL A 28 -10.46 46.82 12.44
CA VAL A 28 -9.91 45.46 12.50
C VAL A 28 -10.85 44.51 13.27
N ALA A 29 -11.36 44.96 14.42
CA ALA A 29 -12.33 44.18 15.19
C ALA A 29 -13.60 43.89 14.39
N ALA A 30 -14.14 44.87 13.65
CA ALA A 30 -15.32 44.70 12.81
C ALA A 30 -15.10 43.69 11.67
N VAL A 31 -13.93 43.70 11.02
CA VAL A 31 -13.59 42.75 9.94
C VAL A 31 -13.47 41.33 10.48
N VAL A 32 -12.81 41.13 11.63
CA VAL A 32 -12.69 39.81 12.28
C VAL A 32 -14.07 39.26 12.68
N LEU A 33 -14.92 40.13 13.23
CA LEU A 33 -16.28 39.74 13.65
C LEU A 33 -17.16 39.39 12.44
N ALA A 34 -17.03 40.12 11.33
CA ALA A 34 -17.69 39.81 10.06
C ALA A 34 -17.21 38.47 9.46
N ALA A 35 -15.90 38.20 9.49
CA ALA A 35 -15.34 36.93 9.02
C ALA A 35 -15.82 35.74 9.87
N LEU A 36 -15.83 35.89 11.20
CA LEU A 36 -16.37 34.88 12.12
C LEU A 36 -17.87 34.64 11.89
N LEU A 37 -18.65 35.71 11.68
CA LEU A 37 -20.07 35.57 11.36
C LEU A 37 -20.28 34.84 10.04
N LEU A 38 -19.52 35.18 8.97
CA LEU A 38 -19.59 34.48 7.70
C LEU A 38 -19.23 33.00 7.84
N MET A 39 -18.17 32.66 8.57
CA MET A 39 -17.77 31.28 8.83
C MET A 39 -18.83 30.51 9.63
N ARG A 40 -19.45 31.16 10.62
CA ARG A 40 -20.53 30.54 11.42
C ARG A 40 -21.82 30.38 10.62
N TRP A 41 -22.09 31.27 9.66
CA TRP A 41 -23.25 31.18 8.78
C TRP A 41 -23.09 30.11 7.68
N THR A 42 -21.89 29.98 7.12
CA THR A 42 -21.59 28.91 6.14
C THR A 42 -21.60 27.54 6.79
N GLN A 43 -21.07 27.40 8.01
CA GLN A 43 -21.15 26.14 8.77
C GLN A 43 -22.60 25.74 9.06
N ARG A 44 -23.46 26.68 9.46
CA ARG A 44 -24.89 26.39 9.70
C ARG A 44 -25.62 25.92 8.43
N ARG A 45 -25.24 26.45 7.26
CA ARG A 45 -25.84 25.99 5.98
C ARG A 45 -25.45 24.56 5.59
N VAL A 46 -24.24 24.12 5.92
CA VAL A 46 -23.78 22.75 5.59
C VAL A 46 -24.47 21.71 6.47
N ILE A 47 -24.76 22.02 7.74
CA ILE A 47 -25.43 21.09 8.65
C ILE A 47 -26.91 20.86 8.27
N GLN A 48 -27.59 21.88 7.74
CA GLN A 48 -29.00 21.74 7.33
C GLN A 48 -29.18 20.92 6.03
N SER A 49 -28.15 20.77 5.20
CA SER A 49 -28.25 19.95 3.99
C SER A 49 -28.20 18.43 4.28
N GLN A 50 -27.77 18.02 5.48
CA GLN A 50 -27.69 16.61 5.86
C GLN A 50 -28.98 16.07 6.52
N GLN A 51 -29.89 16.92 7.01
CA GLN A 51 -31.10 16.45 7.70
C GLN A 51 -32.28 16.07 6.77
N LYS A 52 -32.18 16.32 5.45
CA LYS A 52 -33.22 15.93 4.47
C LYS A 52 -32.94 14.65 3.68
N LYS A 53 -31.85 13.93 3.97
CA LYS A 53 -31.57 12.63 3.32
C LYS A 53 -31.35 11.56 4.38
N ARG A 54 -32.46 11.01 4.87
CA ARG A 54 -32.43 9.63 5.35
C ARG A 54 -31.79 8.78 4.25
N PRO A 55 -30.67 8.08 4.50
CA PRO A 55 -30.01 7.28 3.48
C PRO A 55 -31.02 6.25 2.99
N SER A 56 -31.49 6.45 1.76
CA SER A 56 -32.38 5.50 1.10
C SER A 56 -31.62 4.19 0.99
N VAL A 57 -32.28 3.06 1.27
CA VAL A 57 -31.75 1.69 1.09
C VAL A 57 -31.09 1.50 -0.30
N ARG A 58 -31.49 2.29 -1.30
CA ARG A 58 -30.88 2.34 -2.64
C ARG A 58 -29.44 2.89 -2.68
N GLN A 59 -29.05 3.78 -1.77
CA GLN A 59 -27.66 4.29 -1.69
C GLN A 59 -26.71 3.24 -1.11
N LEU A 60 -27.18 2.42 -0.15
CA LEU A 60 -26.40 1.28 0.36
C LEU A 60 -26.13 0.25 -0.74
N ALA A 61 -27.13 -0.03 -1.59
CA ALA A 61 -26.97 -0.94 -2.73
C ALA A 61 -26.01 -0.41 -3.81
N ASN A 62 -25.84 0.91 -3.92
CA ASN A 62 -24.87 1.50 -4.84
C ASN A 62 -23.45 1.53 -4.25
N GLN A 63 -23.30 1.61 -2.92
CA GLN A 63 -21.99 1.50 -2.27
C GLN A 63 -21.39 0.09 -2.38
N THR A 64 -22.21 -0.96 -2.33
CA THR A 64 -21.72 -2.33 -2.52
C THR A 64 -21.27 -2.61 -3.95
N LYS A 65 -21.87 -1.94 -4.95
CA LYS A 65 -21.42 -2.00 -6.36
C LYS A 65 -20.07 -1.31 -6.59
N ALA A 66 -19.79 -0.22 -5.87
CA ALA A 66 -18.47 0.41 -5.93
C ALA A 66 -17.37 -0.54 -5.42
N GLY A 67 -17.68 -1.41 -4.47
CA GLY A 67 -16.77 -2.46 -4.01
C GLY A 67 -16.50 -3.54 -5.07
N SER A 68 -17.50 -3.94 -5.85
CA SER A 68 -17.31 -4.96 -6.91
C SER A 68 -16.43 -4.48 -8.05
N ASP A 69 -16.45 -3.19 -8.38
CA ASP A 69 -15.57 -2.63 -9.42
C ASP A 69 -14.08 -2.73 -9.03
N ILE A 70 -13.76 -2.59 -7.74
CA ILE A 70 -12.38 -2.72 -7.23
C ILE A 70 -11.87 -4.16 -7.42
N TYR A 71 -12.69 -5.17 -7.13
CA TYR A 71 -12.31 -6.56 -7.36
C TYR A 71 -12.12 -6.87 -8.86
N GLY A 72 -12.92 -6.24 -9.74
CA GLY A 72 -12.73 -6.34 -11.19
C GLY A 72 -11.37 -5.78 -11.63
N GLN A 73 -11.00 -4.59 -11.14
CA GLN A 73 -9.71 -3.96 -11.44
C GLN A 73 -8.52 -4.80 -10.93
N ILE A 74 -8.63 -5.40 -9.73
CA ILE A 74 -7.59 -6.30 -9.22
C ILE A 74 -7.46 -7.55 -10.10
N GLY A 75 -8.58 -8.09 -10.57
CA GLY A 75 -8.58 -9.22 -11.52
C GLY A 75 -7.90 -8.87 -12.84
N GLU A 76 -8.16 -7.68 -13.37
CA GLU A 76 -7.52 -7.17 -14.58
C GLU A 76 -6.01 -6.98 -14.39
N LEU A 77 -5.58 -6.38 -13.27
CA LEU A 77 -4.17 -6.22 -12.94
C LEU A 77 -3.45 -7.57 -12.76
N MET A 78 -4.09 -8.56 -12.13
CA MET A 78 -3.52 -9.91 -12.01
C MET A 78 -3.38 -10.60 -13.37
N GLY A 79 -4.37 -10.42 -14.26
CA GLY A 79 -4.28 -10.92 -15.63
C GLY A 79 -3.11 -10.27 -16.38
N GLN A 80 -2.99 -8.95 -16.29
CA GLN A 80 -1.90 -8.21 -16.93
C GLN A 80 -0.51 -8.61 -16.39
N LEU A 81 -0.39 -8.87 -15.08
CA LEU A 81 0.85 -9.33 -14.47
C LEU A 81 1.22 -10.74 -14.94
N ALA A 82 0.24 -11.64 -15.07
CA ALA A 82 0.45 -12.98 -15.60
C ALA A 82 0.92 -12.94 -17.06
N ASP A 83 0.32 -12.08 -17.89
CA ASP A 83 0.72 -11.89 -19.28
C ASP A 83 2.12 -11.28 -19.41
N MET A 84 2.44 -10.26 -18.61
CA MET A 84 3.80 -9.69 -18.56
C MET A 84 4.84 -10.73 -18.14
N SER A 85 4.54 -11.56 -17.14
CA SER A 85 5.43 -12.64 -16.70
C SER A 85 5.70 -13.63 -17.83
N ARG A 86 4.66 -14.03 -18.56
CA ARG A 86 4.78 -14.93 -19.72
C ARG A 86 5.61 -14.29 -20.84
N GLN A 87 5.42 -13.00 -21.10
CA GLN A 87 6.19 -12.26 -22.10
C GLN A 87 7.68 -12.16 -21.72
N ILE A 88 7.99 -11.85 -20.46
CA ILE A 88 9.35 -11.75 -19.96
C ILE A 88 10.06 -13.10 -20.08
N ASN A 89 9.41 -14.20 -19.70
CA ASN A 89 9.97 -15.54 -19.86
C ASN A 89 10.28 -15.87 -21.33
N GLY A 90 9.37 -15.54 -22.26
CA GLY A 90 9.63 -15.75 -23.69
C GLY A 90 10.83 -14.94 -24.22
N GLN A 91 11.03 -13.71 -23.72
CA GLN A 91 12.20 -12.91 -24.06
C GLN A 91 13.49 -13.49 -23.47
N ILE A 92 13.46 -13.97 -22.23
CA ILE A 92 14.60 -14.60 -21.57
C ILE A 92 15.03 -15.83 -22.36
N ASP A 93 14.09 -16.72 -22.72
CA ASP A 93 14.40 -17.92 -23.50
C ASP A 93 15.06 -17.59 -24.85
N THR A 94 14.59 -16.54 -25.51
CA THR A 94 15.16 -16.08 -26.79
C THR A 94 16.58 -15.56 -26.59
N ARG A 95 16.82 -14.79 -25.52
CA ARG A 95 18.15 -14.26 -25.20
C ARG A 95 19.12 -15.38 -24.78
N ILE A 96 18.65 -16.38 -24.04
CA ILE A 96 19.45 -17.56 -23.67
C ILE A 96 19.91 -18.30 -24.92
N LYS A 97 19.00 -18.61 -25.87
CA LYS A 97 19.38 -19.24 -27.15
C LYS A 97 20.40 -18.42 -27.94
N LYS A 98 20.24 -17.09 -27.95
CA LYS A 98 21.22 -16.22 -28.62
C LYS A 98 22.59 -16.26 -27.95
N LEU A 99 22.63 -16.29 -26.61
CA LEU A 99 23.87 -16.44 -25.85
C LEU A 99 24.52 -17.80 -26.09
N GLU A 100 23.76 -18.89 -26.14
CA GLU A 100 24.28 -20.24 -26.46
C GLU A 100 24.93 -20.28 -27.84
N ILE A 101 24.33 -19.63 -28.84
CA ILE A 101 24.89 -19.54 -30.20
C ILE A 101 26.19 -18.73 -30.19
N LEU A 102 26.20 -17.57 -29.54
CA LEU A 102 27.39 -16.71 -29.45
C LEU A 102 28.53 -17.39 -28.68
N LEU A 103 28.23 -18.14 -27.63
CA LEU A 103 29.21 -18.92 -26.87
C LEU A 103 29.87 -19.98 -27.78
N ARG A 104 29.06 -20.71 -28.55
CA ARG A 104 29.54 -21.73 -29.47
C ARG A 104 30.40 -21.16 -30.61
N ASP A 105 30.04 -19.99 -31.12
CA ASP A 105 30.83 -19.28 -32.13
C ASP A 105 32.18 -18.80 -31.57
N ALA A 106 32.19 -18.27 -30.34
CA ALA A 106 33.41 -17.89 -29.64
C ALA A 106 34.33 -19.10 -29.40
N ASP A 107 33.79 -20.25 -28.98
CA ASP A 107 34.55 -21.49 -28.80
C ASP A 107 35.15 -21.99 -30.12
N GLN A 108 34.40 -21.89 -31.23
CA GLN A 108 34.91 -22.25 -32.56
C GLN A 108 36.03 -21.30 -33.02
N ALA A 109 35.89 -20.00 -32.75
CA ALA A 109 36.92 -19.01 -33.06
C ALA A 109 38.20 -19.27 -32.24
N ALA A 110 38.07 -19.59 -30.94
CA ALA A 110 39.18 -19.96 -30.08
C ALA A 110 39.90 -21.21 -30.62
N ALA A 111 39.16 -22.28 -30.92
CA ALA A 111 39.73 -23.51 -31.49
C ALA A 111 40.42 -23.27 -32.86
N LYS A 112 39.90 -22.33 -33.67
CA LYS A 112 40.51 -21.96 -34.96
C LYS A 112 41.83 -21.20 -34.74
N LEU A 113 41.87 -20.28 -33.78
CA LEU A 113 43.08 -19.56 -33.40
C LEU A 113 44.13 -20.49 -32.79
N GLU A 114 43.72 -21.46 -31.98
CA GLU A 114 44.60 -22.51 -31.46
C GLU A 114 45.19 -23.38 -32.57
N LYS A 115 44.42 -23.71 -33.61
CA LYS A 115 44.93 -24.47 -34.76
C LYS A 115 45.93 -23.67 -35.61
N LEU A 116 45.71 -22.37 -35.79
CA LEU A 116 46.62 -21.50 -36.54
C LEU A 116 47.88 -21.17 -35.73
N THR A 117 47.72 -20.85 -34.45
CA THR A 117 48.82 -20.50 -33.53
C THR A 117 49.62 -21.73 -33.11
N GLY A 118 48.95 -22.84 -32.78
CA GLY A 118 49.57 -24.09 -32.35
C GLY A 118 50.40 -24.79 -33.42
N LYS A 119 50.34 -24.34 -34.69
CA LYS A 119 51.22 -24.83 -35.75
C LYS A 119 52.60 -24.16 -35.76
N ASP A 120 52.74 -22.98 -35.16
CA ASP A 120 54.02 -22.26 -35.07
C ASP A 120 54.69 -22.35 -33.67
N VAL A 121 53.96 -22.80 -32.63
CA VAL A 121 54.48 -22.81 -31.24
C VAL A 121 55.22 -24.11 -30.89
N THR A 122 55.15 -25.17 -31.70
CA THR A 122 55.79 -26.47 -31.36
C THR A 122 57.32 -26.49 -31.46
N ASP A 123 57.98 -25.44 -31.97
CA ASP A 123 59.46 -25.36 -32.05
C ASP A 123 60.12 -24.34 -31.09
N GLN A 124 59.35 -23.60 -30.27
CA GLN A 124 59.93 -22.75 -29.22
C GLN A 124 59.53 -23.22 -27.82
N LYS A 125 60.34 -24.16 -27.33
CA LYS A 125 60.53 -24.49 -25.91
C LYS A 125 61.06 -23.27 -25.14
N SER A 126 60.18 -22.32 -24.82
CA SER A 126 60.44 -21.28 -23.82
C SER A 126 59.17 -21.04 -23.00
N THR A 127 59.21 -21.60 -21.80
CA THR A 127 58.39 -21.35 -20.60
C THR A 127 57.56 -20.05 -20.63
N PRO A 128 56.22 -20.12 -20.64
CA PRO A 128 55.38 -18.97 -20.41
C PRO A 128 55.13 -18.81 -18.89
N THR A 129 55.67 -17.73 -18.34
CA THR A 129 55.35 -17.23 -17.00
C THR A 129 53.88 -16.84 -16.93
N SER A 130 53.17 -17.49 -16.01
CA SER A 130 51.78 -17.28 -15.62
C SER A 130 51.50 -15.83 -15.20
N SER A 131 50.78 -15.08 -16.03
CA SER A 131 50.26 -13.73 -15.73
C SER A 131 48.72 -13.65 -15.86
N SER A 132 48.01 -14.78 -15.76
CA SER A 132 46.55 -14.85 -15.92
C SER A 132 45.88 -15.46 -14.67
N GLY A 133 46.10 -14.84 -13.52
CA GLY A 133 45.56 -15.31 -12.21
C GLY A 133 44.31 -14.57 -11.72
N ASN A 134 44.09 -13.32 -12.16
CA ASN A 134 43.10 -12.46 -11.50
C ASN A 134 41.67 -12.55 -12.08
N GLY A 135 41.52 -12.91 -13.35
CA GLY A 135 40.19 -13.01 -13.99
C GLY A 135 39.39 -14.23 -13.55
N ALA A 136 40.04 -15.38 -13.40
CA ALA A 136 39.36 -16.64 -13.05
C ALA A 136 38.79 -16.63 -11.61
N ALA A 137 39.45 -15.94 -10.68
CA ALA A 137 38.98 -15.79 -9.31
C ALA A 137 37.71 -14.91 -9.23
N ALA A 138 37.65 -13.83 -10.02
CA ALA A 138 36.48 -12.96 -10.07
C ALA A 138 35.25 -13.66 -10.67
N ILE A 139 35.44 -14.46 -11.72
CA ILE A 139 34.35 -15.22 -12.35
C ILE A 139 33.79 -16.31 -11.42
N ARG A 140 34.64 -16.99 -10.64
CA ARG A 140 34.17 -17.98 -9.65
C ARG A 140 33.29 -17.33 -8.56
N LYS A 141 33.68 -16.17 -8.06
CA LYS A 141 32.92 -15.46 -7.02
C LYS A 141 31.52 -15.04 -7.52
N ILE A 142 31.43 -14.50 -8.74
CA ILE A 142 30.15 -14.11 -9.35
C ILE A 142 29.24 -15.34 -9.56
N SER A 143 29.82 -16.48 -9.94
CA SER A 143 29.05 -17.71 -10.16
C SER A 143 28.57 -18.36 -8.85
N GLU A 144 29.29 -18.19 -7.74
CA GLU A 144 28.83 -18.64 -6.41
C GLU A 144 27.69 -17.78 -5.86
N ASP A 145 27.79 -16.45 -5.98
CA ASP A 145 26.75 -15.53 -5.50
C ASP A 145 25.39 -15.79 -6.21
N PHE A 146 25.42 -16.09 -7.50
CA PHE A 146 24.21 -16.40 -8.27
C PHE A 146 23.57 -17.74 -7.88
N ARG A 147 24.40 -18.74 -7.52
CA ARG A 147 23.92 -20.06 -7.10
C ARG A 147 23.26 -20.00 -5.71
N GLN A 148 23.78 -19.18 -4.81
CA GLN A 148 23.15 -18.94 -3.50
C GLN A 148 21.80 -18.22 -3.64
N GLN A 149 21.66 -17.24 -4.54
CA GLN A 149 20.37 -16.57 -4.77
C GLN A 149 19.29 -17.49 -5.37
N GLN A 150 19.65 -18.40 -6.27
CA GLN A 150 18.69 -19.38 -6.82
C GLN A 150 18.28 -20.44 -5.79
N ALA A 151 19.21 -20.92 -4.97
CA ALA A 151 18.88 -21.89 -3.92
C ALA A 151 17.89 -21.30 -2.90
N ALA A 152 18.05 -20.03 -2.53
CA ALA A 152 17.14 -19.34 -1.61
C ALA A 152 15.75 -19.06 -2.18
N SER A 153 15.59 -19.03 -3.52
CA SER A 153 14.30 -18.77 -4.18
C SER A 153 13.55 -20.04 -4.60
N SER A 154 14.21 -21.19 -4.67
CA SER A 154 13.57 -22.49 -4.96
C SER A 154 12.88 -23.15 -3.75
N GLU A 155 13.13 -22.69 -2.52
CA GLU A 155 12.55 -23.30 -1.31
C GLU A 155 11.11 -22.87 -1.00
N ALA A 156 10.54 -21.92 -1.77
CA ALA A 156 9.19 -21.39 -1.54
C ALA A 156 8.08 -21.99 -2.44
N THR A 157 8.40 -22.90 -3.38
CA THR A 157 7.38 -23.49 -4.27
C THR A 157 7.30 -25.01 -4.06
N GLY A 158 6.49 -25.41 -3.08
CA GLY A 158 6.21 -26.82 -2.79
C GLY A 158 5.49 -27.56 -3.94
N PRO A 159 5.62 -28.90 -4.02
CA PRO A 159 5.06 -29.69 -5.10
C PRO A 159 3.58 -29.96 -4.87
N ALA A 160 2.70 -29.20 -5.53
CA ALA A 160 1.29 -29.56 -5.66
C ALA A 160 1.04 -30.16 -7.05
N ARG A 161 1.35 -31.46 -7.19
CA ARG A 161 0.93 -32.30 -8.31
C ARG A 161 -0.08 -33.33 -7.79
N GLY A 162 -1.35 -33.07 -8.06
CA GLY A 162 -2.48 -34.00 -7.98
C GLY A 162 -3.58 -33.40 -8.86
N GLU A 163 -3.65 -33.79 -10.13
CA GLU A 163 -4.55 -34.87 -10.59
C GLU A 163 -6.02 -34.42 -10.46
N ILE A 164 -6.50 -33.73 -11.51
CA ILE A 164 -7.90 -33.38 -11.69
C ILE A 164 -8.41 -34.24 -12.86
N GLU A 165 -8.90 -35.44 -12.54
CA GLU A 165 -9.97 -36.06 -13.30
C GLU A 165 -11.30 -35.68 -12.64
N GLY A 166 -12.27 -35.25 -13.46
CA GLY A 166 -13.65 -35.07 -13.01
C GLY A 166 -14.30 -36.40 -12.60
N PRO A 167 -15.43 -36.37 -11.87
CA PRO A 167 -16.68 -36.25 -12.61
C PRO A 167 -17.78 -35.43 -11.91
N ARG A 168 -18.81 -35.12 -12.72
CA ARG A 168 -20.12 -34.57 -12.35
C ARG A 168 -20.72 -35.27 -11.12
N SER A 169 -21.23 -34.50 -10.16
CA SER A 169 -22.39 -34.90 -9.38
C SER A 169 -23.15 -33.68 -8.85
N SER A 170 -24.43 -33.71 -9.13
CA SER A 170 -25.50 -32.78 -8.79
C SER A 170 -25.86 -32.84 -7.30
N GLY A 171 -25.99 -31.65 -6.70
CA GLY A 171 -26.93 -31.32 -5.62
C GLY A 171 -26.68 -31.98 -4.26
N GLU A 172 -26.17 -31.22 -3.31
CA GLU A 172 -26.59 -31.33 -1.90
C GLU A 172 -26.10 -30.12 -1.07
N ALA A 173 -26.99 -29.63 -0.21
CA ALA A 173 -26.83 -28.47 0.66
C ALA A 173 -25.87 -28.78 1.84
N GLY A 174 -24.60 -29.02 1.54
CA GLY A 174 -23.53 -29.19 2.53
C GLY A 174 -22.61 -27.98 2.55
N GLY A 175 -22.70 -27.15 3.59
CA GLY A 175 -21.73 -26.08 3.84
C GLY A 175 -20.34 -26.67 3.97
N SER A 176 -19.49 -26.40 2.98
CA SER A 176 -18.12 -26.94 2.91
C SER A 176 -17.29 -26.52 4.15
N PRO A 177 -16.63 -27.47 4.85
CA PRO A 177 -15.87 -27.20 6.09
C PRO A 177 -14.72 -26.20 5.91
N ALA A 178 -14.28 -25.95 4.67
CA ALA A 178 -13.28 -24.94 4.35
C ALA A 178 -13.74 -23.50 4.67
N SER A 179 -15.06 -23.22 4.60
CA SER A 179 -15.61 -21.89 4.91
C SER A 179 -15.66 -21.60 6.42
N ALA A 180 -15.89 -22.64 7.24
CA ALA A 180 -15.89 -22.52 8.69
C ALA A 180 -14.48 -22.24 9.24
N GLN A 181 -13.45 -22.84 8.64
CA GLN A 181 -12.05 -22.62 9.04
C GLN A 181 -11.54 -21.21 8.69
N LYS A 182 -12.04 -20.59 7.61
CA LYS A 182 -11.69 -19.21 7.27
C LYS A 182 -12.30 -18.22 8.28
N ASN A 183 -13.54 -18.44 8.68
CA ASN A 183 -14.22 -17.57 9.67
C ASN A 183 -13.59 -17.66 11.07
N SER A 184 -13.07 -18.83 11.47
CA SER A 184 -12.36 -18.96 12.75
C SER A 184 -10.99 -18.29 12.76
N ARG A 185 -10.27 -18.26 11.63
CA ARG A 185 -9.01 -17.49 11.54
C ARG A 185 -9.25 -15.99 11.67
N ILE A 186 -10.28 -15.47 11.00
CA ILE A 186 -10.65 -14.05 11.08
C ILE A 186 -11.05 -13.67 12.52
N SER A 187 -11.73 -14.56 13.25
CA SER A 187 -12.11 -14.25 14.64
C SER A 187 -10.91 -14.18 15.59
N ILE A 188 -9.90 -15.03 15.40
CA ILE A 188 -8.67 -15.01 16.21
C ILE A 188 -7.87 -13.73 15.93
N GLU A 189 -7.72 -13.36 14.67
CA GLU A 189 -6.99 -12.14 14.27
C GLU A 189 -7.67 -10.87 14.81
N ASN A 190 -9.01 -10.80 14.72
CA ASN A 190 -9.76 -9.68 15.27
C ASN A 190 -9.61 -9.57 16.78
N GLN A 191 -9.53 -10.68 17.51
CA GLN A 191 -9.30 -10.65 18.97
C GLN A 191 -7.94 -10.03 19.32
N GLN A 192 -6.90 -10.30 18.51
CA GLN A 192 -5.58 -9.72 18.72
C GLN A 192 -5.58 -8.19 18.53
N ILE A 193 -6.25 -7.70 17.47
CA ILE A 193 -6.44 -6.26 17.23
C ILE A 193 -7.15 -5.60 18.43
N LEU A 194 -8.19 -6.25 18.95
CA LEU A 194 -8.95 -5.73 20.09
C LEU A 194 -8.15 -5.73 21.40
N ALA A 195 -7.26 -6.71 21.60
CA ALA A 195 -6.38 -6.74 22.75
C ALA A 195 -5.35 -5.60 22.71
N MET A 196 -4.79 -5.30 21.54
CA MET A 196 -3.86 -4.18 21.37
C MET A 196 -4.54 -2.81 21.54
N ASP A 197 -5.78 -2.65 21.06
CA ASP A 197 -6.60 -1.45 21.31
C ASP A 197 -6.88 -1.24 22.81
N GLN A 198 -7.16 -2.32 23.56
CA GLN A 198 -7.32 -2.26 25.02
C GLN A 198 -6.02 -1.88 25.76
N GLN A 199 -4.85 -2.13 25.16
CA GLN A 199 -3.56 -1.69 25.67
C GLN A 199 -3.27 -0.21 25.37
N GLY A 200 -4.15 0.48 24.63
CA GLY A 200 -4.01 1.89 24.28
C GLY A 200 -3.14 2.14 23.04
N MET A 201 -2.83 1.11 22.24
CA MET A 201 -2.12 1.31 20.97
C MET A 201 -3.01 2.02 19.95
N SER A 202 -2.40 2.87 19.14
CA SER A 202 -3.07 3.53 18.03
C SER A 202 -3.29 2.57 16.86
N ALA A 203 -4.30 2.85 16.01
CA ALA A 203 -4.57 2.05 14.82
C ALA A 203 -3.37 1.94 13.86
N VAL A 204 -2.52 2.98 13.81
CA VAL A 204 -1.28 3.01 13.02
C VAL A 204 -0.26 2.00 13.54
N GLU A 205 -0.04 1.97 14.86
CA GLU A 205 0.91 1.05 15.51
C GLU A 205 0.47 -0.40 15.35
N ILE A 206 -0.83 -0.68 15.55
CA ILE A 206 -1.41 -2.02 15.36
C ILE A 206 -1.23 -2.48 13.90
N ALA A 207 -1.44 -1.58 12.94
CA ALA A 207 -1.27 -1.87 11.52
C ALA A 207 0.19 -2.22 11.18
N GLN A 208 1.16 -1.50 11.76
CA GLN A 208 2.58 -1.79 11.57
C GLN A 208 2.99 -3.11 12.21
N GLU A 209 2.57 -3.37 13.45
CA GLU A 209 2.91 -4.59 14.20
C GLU A 209 2.35 -5.86 13.53
N LEU A 210 1.13 -5.79 13.00
CA LEU A 210 0.47 -6.91 12.33
C LEU A 210 0.74 -6.97 10.82
N ASN A 211 1.52 -6.02 10.28
CA ASN A 211 1.77 -5.84 8.85
C ASN A 211 0.48 -5.85 8.01
N ARG A 212 -0.52 -5.06 8.44
CA ARG A 212 -1.85 -4.95 7.82
C ARG A 212 -2.15 -3.52 7.37
N PRO A 213 -3.04 -3.32 6.38
CA PRO A 213 -3.44 -1.99 5.96
C PRO A 213 -4.21 -1.27 7.07
N ILE A 214 -3.83 -0.02 7.34
CA ILE A 214 -4.41 0.80 8.41
C ILE A 214 -5.95 0.91 8.33
N GLY A 215 -6.51 1.02 7.13
CA GLY A 215 -7.96 1.13 6.95
C GLY A 215 -8.74 -0.12 7.39
N GLU A 216 -8.13 -1.31 7.32
CA GLU A 216 -8.76 -2.55 7.82
C GLU A 216 -8.84 -2.54 9.35
N ILE A 217 -7.77 -2.07 10.02
CA ILE A 217 -7.72 -1.92 11.47
C ILE A 217 -8.75 -0.89 11.94
N GLU A 218 -8.81 0.28 11.30
CA GLU A 218 -9.81 1.32 11.62
C GLU A 218 -11.24 0.80 11.44
N LEU A 219 -11.50 0.03 10.39
CA LEU A 219 -12.82 -0.56 10.14
C LEU A 219 -13.22 -1.53 11.25
N ILE A 220 -12.31 -2.41 11.69
CA ILE A 220 -12.57 -3.38 12.76
C ILE A 220 -12.86 -2.66 14.09
N LEU A 221 -12.08 -1.63 14.43
CA LEU A 221 -12.29 -0.83 15.63
C LEU A 221 -13.61 -0.04 15.59
N ALA A 222 -13.95 0.55 14.43
CA ALA A 222 -15.21 1.26 14.24
C ALA A 222 -16.43 0.33 14.36
N LEU A 223 -16.32 -0.90 13.84
CA LEU A 223 -17.38 -1.91 13.97
C LEU A 223 -17.59 -2.34 15.43
N LYS A 224 -16.52 -2.44 16.24
CA LYS A 224 -16.64 -2.70 17.69
C LYS A 224 -17.40 -1.59 18.41
N GLY A 225 -17.01 -0.33 18.19
CA GLY A 225 -17.66 0.81 18.84
C GLY A 225 -19.16 0.90 18.52
N LYS A 226 -19.52 0.55 17.27
CA LYS A 226 -20.93 0.46 16.85
C LYS A 226 -21.66 -0.68 17.56
N LYS A 227 -21.04 -1.85 17.72
CA LYS A 227 -21.65 -3.00 18.42
C LYS A 227 -21.92 -2.69 19.90
N SER A 228 -20.96 -2.09 20.61
CA SER A 228 -21.17 -1.73 22.02
C SER A 228 -22.27 -0.68 22.22
N SER A 229 -22.45 0.23 21.26
CA SER A 229 -23.53 1.21 21.30
C SER A 229 -24.93 0.61 21.08
N PHE A 230 -24.99 -0.54 20.39
CA PHE A 230 -26.24 -1.26 20.15
C PHE A 230 -26.70 -2.00 21.42
N ASP A 231 -25.76 -2.65 22.12
CA ASP A 231 -26.07 -3.45 23.32
C ASP A 231 -26.52 -2.60 24.54
N HIS A 232 -26.24 -1.29 24.54
CA HIS A 232 -26.63 -0.37 25.64
C HIS A 232 -28.00 0.30 25.45
N ASN A 233 -28.72 0.05 24.36
CA ASN A 233 -29.98 0.73 24.06
C ASN A 233 -31.22 -0.16 24.33
N ASP A 234 -31.03 -1.37 24.86
CA ASP A 234 -32.07 -2.37 25.12
C ASP A 234 -32.35 -2.61 26.63
N THR A 235 -31.89 -1.72 27.52
CA THR A 235 -32.17 -1.74 28.97
C THR A 235 -32.89 -0.48 29.41
#